data_AF-A0A935ZAD6-F1
#
_entry.id   AF-A0A935ZAD6-F1
#
_cell.length_a   1.000
_cell.length_b   1.000
_cell.length_c   1.000
_cell.angle_alpha   90.00
_cell.angle_beta   90.00
_cell.angle_gamma   90.00
#
_symmetry.space_group_name_H-M   'P 1'
#
loop_
_entity.id
_entity.type
_entity.pdbx_description
1 polymer ?
#
loop_
_entity_poly.entity_id
_entity_poly.type
_entity_poly.pdbx_seq_one_letter_code
_entity_poly.pdbx_strand_id
1 'polypeptide(L)'
;MIERHRANGAKVAVVVVLAWLCMAPTPGDVGGCGRAPEPLDERAYADTRRETDCARCVECGISTARCTRACRTDVAPELGFPPGCAPLLRDGEVCIRALRIASCETYASYMSDTSPSAPTECQFCLPREGAQGPSGPLLGNEAGP
;
A
#
# COMPACT_ATOMS: atom_id res chain seq x y z
N MET A 1 -43.11 -28.78 -35.15
CA MET A 1 -42.39 -27.48 -35.25
C MET A 1 -42.22 -26.78 -33.88
N ILE A 2 -42.19 -27.52 -32.76
CA ILE A 2 -42.19 -26.95 -31.39
C ILE A 2 -40.82 -27.14 -30.67
N GLU A 3 -39.98 -28.08 -31.11
CA GLU A 3 -38.66 -28.34 -30.49
C GLU A 3 -37.58 -27.27 -30.77
N ARG A 4 -37.68 -26.51 -31.88
CA ARG A 4 -36.69 -25.47 -32.21
C ARG A 4 -36.72 -24.27 -31.24
N HIS A 5 -37.87 -23.99 -30.60
CA HIS A 5 -37.99 -22.85 -29.69
C HIS A 5 -37.40 -23.11 -28.30
N ARG A 6 -37.44 -24.36 -27.80
CA ARG A 6 -36.81 -24.75 -26.52
C ARG A 6 -35.29 -24.64 -26.58
N ALA A 7 -34.70 -25.07 -27.69
CA ALA A 7 -33.25 -25.02 -27.89
C ALA A 7 -32.71 -23.59 -27.98
N ASN A 8 -33.47 -22.66 -28.57
CA ASN A 8 -33.06 -21.25 -28.69
C ASN A 8 -33.28 -20.47 -27.39
N GLY A 9 -34.34 -20.76 -26.63
CA GLY A 9 -34.57 -20.14 -25.32
C GLY A 9 -33.50 -20.50 -24.29
N ALA A 10 -33.05 -21.76 -24.27
CA ALA A 10 -31.96 -22.20 -23.40
C ALA A 10 -30.63 -21.50 -23.74
N LYS A 11 -30.32 -21.32 -25.03
CA LYS A 11 -29.10 -20.62 -25.48
C LYS A 11 -29.12 -19.13 -25.10
N VAL A 12 -30.25 -18.46 -25.29
CA VAL A 12 -30.41 -17.05 -24.92
C VAL A 12 -30.30 -16.88 -23.41
N ALA A 13 -30.94 -17.74 -22.61
CA ALA A 13 -30.84 -17.69 -21.16
C ALA A 13 -29.40 -17.88 -20.65
N VAL A 14 -28.65 -18.82 -21.24
CA VAL A 14 -27.23 -19.06 -20.89
C VAL A 14 -26.35 -17.85 -21.24
N VAL A 15 -26.56 -17.24 -22.40
CA VAL A 15 -25.79 -16.04 -22.80
C VAL A 15 -26.08 -14.85 -21.88
N VAL A 16 -27.34 -14.65 -21.47
CA VAL A 16 -27.72 -13.57 -20.55
C VAL A 16 -27.12 -13.77 -19.16
N VAL A 17 -27.13 -15.01 -18.64
CA VAL A 17 -26.53 -15.33 -17.34
C VAL A 17 -25.00 -15.15 -17.38
N LEU A 18 -24.34 -15.58 -18.46
CA LEU A 18 -22.90 -15.36 -18.62
C LEU A 18 -22.53 -13.87 -18.74
N ALA A 19 -23.31 -13.09 -19.49
CA ALA A 19 -23.10 -11.64 -19.58
C ALA A 19 -23.27 -10.93 -18.23
N TRP A 20 -24.18 -11.39 -17.37
CA TRP A 20 -24.35 -10.88 -16.01
C TRP A 20 -23.18 -11.22 -15.08
N LEU A 21 -22.61 -12.42 -15.21
CA LEU A 21 -21.44 -12.84 -14.43
C LEU A 21 -20.14 -12.14 -14.85
N CYS A 22 -20.09 -11.56 -16.05
CA CYS A 22 -18.94 -10.80 -16.56
C CYS A 22 -18.92 -9.32 -16.12
N MET A 23 -19.93 -8.84 -15.37
CA MET A 23 -19.94 -7.51 -14.75
C MET A 23 -19.45 -7.53 -13.28
N ALA A 24 -18.70 -8.58 -12.89
CA ALA A 24 -17.98 -8.55 -11.63
C ALA A 24 -16.82 -7.54 -11.74
N PRO A 25 -16.55 -6.73 -10.70
CA PRO A 25 -15.38 -5.86 -10.69
C PRO A 25 -14.12 -6.70 -10.92
N THR A 26 -13.30 -6.29 -11.88
CA THR A 26 -12.04 -6.95 -12.19
C THR A 26 -11.11 -6.88 -10.97
N PRO A 27 -10.39 -7.97 -10.64
CA PRO A 27 -9.30 -7.91 -9.67
C PRO A 27 -8.25 -6.93 -10.20
N GLY A 28 -8.25 -5.70 -9.71
CA GLY A 28 -7.44 -4.60 -10.24
C GLY A 28 -8.05 -3.22 -9.99
N ASP A 29 -9.37 -3.12 -9.88
CA ASP A 29 -10.05 -1.91 -9.37
C ASP A 29 -10.03 -1.92 -7.84
N VAL A 30 -8.94 -1.39 -7.29
CA VAL A 30 -8.69 -1.02 -5.88
C VAL A 30 -9.69 -1.54 -4.81
N GLY A 31 -9.25 -2.56 -4.06
CA GLY A 31 -9.84 -2.99 -2.79
C GLY A 31 -11.08 -3.87 -2.95
N GLY A 32 -10.91 -5.19 -2.82
CA GLY A 32 -11.95 -6.23 -2.97
C GLY A 32 -13.17 -6.19 -2.02
N CYS A 33 -13.55 -5.01 -1.50
CA CYS A 33 -14.76 -4.76 -0.72
C CYS A 33 -15.52 -3.50 -1.18
N GLY A 34 -15.19 -2.89 -2.33
CA GLY A 34 -15.93 -1.76 -2.90
C GLY A 34 -15.71 -0.42 -2.19
N ARG A 35 -14.59 -0.23 -1.49
CA ARG A 35 -14.21 1.03 -0.86
C ARG A 35 -13.09 1.70 -1.64
N ALA A 36 -13.25 2.99 -1.89
CA ALA A 36 -12.22 3.80 -2.53
C ALA A 36 -10.91 3.78 -1.72
N PRO A 37 -9.73 3.83 -2.38
CA PRO A 37 -8.46 3.98 -1.69
C PRO A 37 -8.46 5.28 -0.90
N GLU A 38 -8.18 5.17 0.40
CA GLU A 38 -7.98 6.31 1.27
C GLU A 38 -6.48 6.64 1.31
N PRO A 39 -6.08 7.89 1.02
CA PRO A 39 -4.68 8.29 1.13
C PRO A 39 -4.21 8.21 2.58
N LEU A 40 -2.95 7.85 2.78
CA LEU A 40 -2.34 7.85 4.11
C LEU A 40 -2.19 9.28 4.64
N ASP A 41 -2.66 9.54 5.85
CA ASP A 41 -2.27 10.75 6.59
C ASP A 41 -0.83 10.58 7.07
N GLU A 42 0.08 11.25 6.38
CA GLU A 42 1.51 11.18 6.63
C GLU A 42 1.89 11.59 8.06
N ARG A 43 1.23 12.62 8.60
CA ARG A 43 1.51 13.14 9.93
C ARG A 43 1.08 12.14 10.99
N ALA A 44 -0.16 11.67 10.90
CA ALA A 44 -0.70 10.68 11.83
C ALA A 44 0.09 9.36 11.78
N TYR A 45 0.50 8.94 10.58
CA TYR A 45 1.34 7.76 10.39
C TYR A 45 2.71 7.94 11.04
N ALA A 46 3.39 9.05 10.79
CA ALA A 46 4.73 9.30 11.32
C ALA A 46 4.74 9.37 12.86
N ASP A 47 3.71 9.96 13.46
CA ASP A 47 3.52 9.97 14.91
C ASP A 47 3.29 8.55 15.46
N THR A 48 2.38 7.77 14.85
CA THR A 48 2.12 6.37 15.24
C THR A 48 3.36 5.47 15.07
N ARG A 49 4.12 5.70 14.00
CA ARG A 49 5.36 4.98 13.70
C ARG A 49 6.41 5.24 14.76
N ARG A 50 6.63 6.50 15.11
CA ARG A 50 7.56 6.92 16.17
C ARG A 50 7.20 6.30 17.52
N GLU A 51 5.93 6.35 17.91
CA GLU A 51 5.45 5.73 19.16
C GLU A 51 5.70 4.22 19.17
N THR A 52 5.39 3.54 18.06
CA THR A 52 5.65 2.11 17.90
C THR A 52 7.14 1.81 18.01
N ASP A 53 7.98 2.59 17.35
CA ASP A 53 9.44 2.46 17.39
C ASP A 53 9.97 2.62 18.82
N CYS A 54 9.56 3.66 19.55
CA CYS A 54 10.00 3.85 20.93
C CYS A 54 9.56 2.68 21.83
N ALA A 55 8.29 2.27 21.74
CA ALA A 55 7.76 1.17 22.56
C ALA A 55 8.56 -0.13 22.33
N ARG A 56 8.84 -0.47 21.07
CA ARG A 56 9.62 -1.66 20.72
C ARG A 56 11.08 -1.55 21.15
N CYS A 57 11.70 -0.39 21.04
CA CYS A 57 13.05 -0.17 21.55
C CYS A 57 13.14 -0.40 23.06
N VAL A 58 12.17 0.10 23.82
CA VAL A 58 12.10 -0.10 25.29
C VAL A 58 11.86 -1.57 25.63
N GLU A 59 10.88 -2.21 25.00
CA GLU A 59 10.54 -3.62 25.25
C GLU A 59 11.71 -4.56 24.96
N CYS A 60 12.45 -4.30 23.88
CA CYS A 60 13.56 -5.13 23.43
C CYS A 60 14.92 -4.72 24.01
N GLY A 61 15.00 -3.63 24.78
CA GLY A 61 16.25 -3.13 25.36
C GLY A 61 17.27 -2.61 24.32
N ILE A 62 16.81 -2.04 23.21
CA ILE A 62 17.66 -1.55 22.11
C ILE A 62 18.06 -0.08 22.36
N SER A 63 19.36 0.21 22.34
CA SER A 63 19.92 1.53 22.70
C SER A 63 20.65 2.23 21.55
N THR A 64 20.12 2.18 20.33
CA THR A 64 20.70 2.85 19.15
C THR A 64 20.35 4.34 19.11
N ALA A 65 21.08 5.11 18.29
CA ALA A 65 20.78 6.53 18.09
C ALA A 65 19.37 6.71 17.47
N ARG A 66 18.95 5.80 16.59
CA ARG A 66 17.58 5.78 16.05
C ARG A 66 16.52 5.51 17.12
N CYS A 67 16.72 4.52 17.99
CA CYS A 67 15.83 4.28 19.13
C CYS A 67 15.73 5.50 20.05
N THR A 68 16.88 6.11 20.34
CA THR A 68 16.94 7.33 21.16
C THR A 68 16.12 8.46 20.55
N ARG A 69 16.22 8.68 19.24
CA ARG A 69 15.41 9.68 18.52
C ARG A 69 13.92 9.35 18.52
N ALA A 70 13.55 8.07 18.33
CA ALA A 70 12.16 7.65 18.34
C ALA A 70 11.47 7.96 19.69
N CYS A 71 12.19 7.88 20.80
CA CYS A 71 11.65 8.16 22.13
C CYS A 71 11.66 9.65 22.53
N ARG A 72 12.15 10.55 21.67
CA ARG A 72 12.13 11.99 21.95
C ARG A 72 10.78 12.60 21.62
N THR A 73 10.19 13.25 22.61
CA THR A 73 8.91 13.96 22.49
C THR A 73 9.07 15.42 22.05
N ASP A 74 10.28 15.97 22.18
CA ASP A 74 10.63 17.35 21.84
C ASP A 74 11.02 17.55 20.37
N VAL A 75 11.17 16.46 19.61
CA VAL A 75 11.50 16.48 18.19
C VAL A 75 10.28 16.01 17.39
N ALA A 76 9.89 16.77 16.37
CA ALA A 76 8.85 16.34 15.44
C ALA A 76 9.31 15.10 14.65
N PRO A 77 8.41 14.15 14.34
CA PRO A 77 8.74 13.02 13.47
C PRO A 77 9.15 13.51 12.08
N GLU A 78 9.99 12.73 11.42
CA GLU A 78 10.36 12.95 10.03
C GLU A 78 9.14 12.71 9.14
N LEU A 79 8.90 13.67 8.26
CA LEU A 79 7.80 13.66 7.30
C LEU A 79 8.40 13.59 5.89
N GLY A 80 7.66 12.97 4.98
CA GLY A 80 7.90 12.99 3.55
C GLY A 80 7.97 11.58 2.98
N PHE A 81 7.14 11.31 1.98
CA PHE A 81 7.37 10.21 1.04
C PHE A 81 8.16 10.72 -0.17
N PRO A 82 9.01 9.88 -0.79
CA PRO A 82 9.64 10.20 -2.07
C PRO A 82 8.62 10.68 -3.12
N PRO A 83 9.00 11.62 -4.00
CA PRO A 83 8.10 12.11 -5.05
C PRO A 83 7.59 10.97 -5.93
N GLY A 84 6.31 11.03 -6.30
CA GLY A 84 5.65 9.96 -7.06
C GLY A 84 5.16 8.78 -6.21
N CYS A 85 5.37 8.81 -4.90
CA CYS A 85 4.82 7.84 -3.97
C CYS A 85 3.51 8.35 -3.34
N ALA A 86 2.46 7.54 -3.39
CA ALA A 86 1.16 7.84 -2.81
C ALA A 86 0.69 6.65 -1.95
N PRO A 87 1.25 6.47 -0.74
CA PRO A 87 0.84 5.38 0.14
C PRO A 87 -0.62 5.52 0.54
N LEU A 88 -1.28 4.38 0.70
CA LEU A 88 -2.65 4.31 1.18
C LEU A 88 -2.69 4.13 2.69
N LEU A 89 -3.79 4.53 3.32
CA LEU A 89 -4.04 4.31 4.75
C LEU A 89 -3.75 2.87 5.16
N ARG A 90 -4.21 1.90 4.36
CA ARG A 90 -4.00 0.47 4.58
C ARG A 90 -2.52 0.07 4.50
N ASP A 91 -1.72 0.68 3.63
CA ASP A 91 -0.28 0.40 3.59
C ASP A 91 0.36 0.77 4.95
N GLY A 92 -0.02 1.93 5.51
CA GLY A 92 0.41 2.37 6.83
C GLY A 92 -0.01 1.43 7.97
N GLU A 93 -1.28 1.00 7.99
CA GLU A 93 -1.80 0.05 8.99
C GLU A 93 -1.05 -1.29 8.98
N VAL A 94 -0.78 -1.81 7.78
CA VAL A 94 -0.08 -3.09 7.59
C VAL A 94 1.38 -2.96 8.03
N CYS A 95 2.05 -1.85 7.68
CA CYS A 95 3.38 -1.55 8.18
C CYS A 95 3.43 -1.48 9.72
N ILE A 96 2.55 -0.71 10.36
CA ILE A 96 2.53 -0.60 11.83
C ILE A 96 2.30 -1.96 12.50
N ARG A 97 1.41 -2.78 11.93
CA ARG A 97 1.18 -4.15 12.42
C ARG A 97 2.46 -4.99 12.33
N ALA A 98 3.15 -4.98 11.18
CA ALA A 98 4.37 -5.75 10.97
C ALA A 98 5.45 -5.42 12.01
N LEU A 99 5.60 -4.14 12.36
CA LEU A 99 6.54 -3.70 13.40
C LEU A 99 6.19 -4.24 14.78
N ARG A 100 4.91 -4.16 15.16
CA ARG A 100 4.45 -4.56 16.49
C ARG A 100 4.64 -6.06 16.75
N ILE A 101 4.58 -6.88 15.70
CA ILE A 101 4.71 -8.34 15.82
C ILE A 101 6.13 -8.87 15.52
N ALA A 102 7.03 -8.04 15.03
CA ALA A 102 8.40 -8.45 14.74
C ALA A 102 9.14 -8.84 16.03
N SER A 103 9.95 -9.90 16.00
CA SER A 103 10.79 -10.30 17.15
C SER A 103 11.81 -9.22 17.49
N CYS A 104 12.33 -9.22 18.72
CA CYS A 104 13.34 -8.23 19.13
C CYS A 104 14.63 -8.31 18.31
N GLU A 105 15.05 -9.50 17.89
CA GLU A 105 16.19 -9.69 16.99
C GLU A 105 15.95 -9.01 15.64
N THR A 106 14.79 -9.27 15.03
CA THR A 106 14.40 -8.62 13.77
C THR A 106 14.29 -7.11 13.95
N TYR A 107 13.73 -6.65 15.07
CA TYR A 107 13.58 -5.23 15.35
C TYR A 107 14.93 -4.51 15.51
N ALA A 108 15.93 -5.18 16.10
CA ALA A 108 17.28 -4.65 16.21
C ALA A 108 17.89 -4.37 14.82
N SER A 109 17.57 -5.19 13.81
CA SER A 109 18.00 -4.92 12.43
C SER A 109 17.35 -3.66 11.83
N TYR A 110 16.08 -3.38 12.17
CA TYR A 110 15.39 -2.16 11.74
C TYR A 110 15.95 -0.90 12.39
N MET A 111 16.46 -1.05 13.62
CA MET A 111 16.99 0.02 14.44
C MET A 111 18.50 0.20 14.35
N SER A 112 19.19 -0.57 13.50
CA SER A 112 20.63 -0.47 13.28
C SER A 112 21.05 0.94 12.86
N ASP A 113 22.11 1.46 13.49
CA ASP A 113 22.68 2.78 13.14
C ASP A 113 23.57 2.71 11.89
N THR A 114 24.04 1.53 11.49
CA THR A 114 24.97 1.35 10.36
C THR A 114 24.27 0.88 9.09
N SER A 115 23.33 -0.05 9.21
CA SER A 115 22.66 -0.68 8.09
C SER A 115 21.20 -0.99 8.44
N PRO A 116 20.36 0.05 8.61
CA PRO A 116 18.96 -0.14 8.95
C PRO A 116 18.20 -0.85 7.81
N SER A 117 17.45 -1.88 8.16
CA SER A 117 16.48 -2.52 7.26
C SER A 117 15.04 -2.07 7.60
N ALA A 118 14.07 -2.50 6.80
CA ALA A 118 12.66 -2.29 7.08
C ALA A 118 11.84 -3.50 6.60
N PRO A 119 10.72 -3.83 7.26
CA PRO A 119 9.82 -4.87 6.77
C PRO A 119 9.24 -4.46 5.41
N THR A 120 8.93 -5.45 4.57
CA THR A 120 8.44 -5.22 3.20
C THR A 120 7.13 -4.45 3.16
N GLU A 121 6.32 -4.60 4.20
CA GLU A 121 5.07 -3.90 4.45
C GLU A 121 5.25 -2.40 4.60
N CYS A 122 6.44 -1.94 5.00
CA CYS A 122 6.78 -0.53 5.13
C CYS A 122 7.50 0.04 3.89
N GLN A 123 7.64 -0.73 2.82
CA GLN A 123 8.28 -0.30 1.58
C GLN A 123 7.23 0.28 0.62
N PHE A 124 6.74 1.49 0.93
CA PHE A 124 5.59 2.09 0.23
C PHE A 124 5.84 2.48 -1.23
N CYS A 125 7.10 2.75 -1.59
CA CYS A 125 7.46 3.41 -2.84
C CYS A 125 8.26 2.51 -3.78
N LEU A 126 8.13 1.20 -3.62
CA LEU A 126 8.66 0.27 -4.61
C LEU A 126 7.93 0.50 -5.94
N PRO A 127 8.61 0.36 -7.09
CA PRO A 127 7.93 0.25 -8.37
C PRO A 127 6.96 -0.94 -8.28
N ARG A 128 5.67 -0.66 -8.02
CA ARG A 128 4.63 -1.67 -8.11
C ARG A 128 4.52 -2.03 -9.58
N GLU A 129 4.80 -3.27 -9.96
CA GLU A 129 4.51 -3.77 -11.29
C GLU A 129 3.02 -3.48 -11.58
N GLY A 130 2.75 -2.55 -12.51
CA GLY A 130 1.39 -2.15 -12.89
C GLY A 130 0.87 -0.82 -12.32
N ALA A 131 1.60 -0.11 -11.46
CA ALA A 131 1.21 1.25 -11.04
C ALA A 131 1.63 2.30 -12.10
N GLN A 132 0.93 2.31 -13.23
CA GLN A 132 0.96 3.43 -14.16
C GLN A 132 0.18 4.59 -13.53
N GLY A 133 0.91 5.53 -12.91
CA GLY A 133 0.39 6.89 -12.76
C GLY A 133 0.05 7.45 -14.15
N PRO A 134 -0.85 8.45 -14.24
CA PRO A 134 -1.21 9.03 -15.52
C PRO A 134 0.04 9.62 -16.16
N SER A 135 0.51 9.00 -17.25
CA SER A 135 1.41 9.62 -18.19
C SER A 135 0.71 10.87 -18.72
N GLY A 136 0.98 12.02 -18.10
CA GLY A 136 0.59 13.32 -18.63
C GLY A 136 1.17 13.48 -20.03
N PRO A 137 0.50 14.26 -20.90
CA PRO A 137 0.91 14.37 -22.29
C PRO A 137 2.27 15.05 -22.37
N LEU A 138 3.27 14.36 -22.93
CA LEU A 138 4.47 15.04 -23.39
C LEU A 138 4.07 15.93 -24.56
N LEU A 139 3.95 17.21 -24.23
CA LEU A 139 3.89 18.36 -25.11
C LEU A 139 4.78 18.17 -26.34
N GLY A 140 4.20 18.46 -27.50
CA GLY A 140 4.89 18.42 -28.79
C GLY A 140 6.09 19.36 -28.83
N ASN A 141 7.11 18.92 -29.55
CA ASN A 141 8.11 19.80 -30.12
C ASN A 141 8.02 19.66 -31.64
N GLU A 142 7.25 20.56 -32.24
CA GLU A 142 7.51 21.02 -33.60
C GLU A 142 8.71 21.97 -33.54
N ALA A 143 9.82 21.60 -34.18
CA ALA A 143 10.79 22.53 -34.73
C ALA A 143 11.72 21.77 -35.69
N GLY A 144 11.66 22.15 -36.97
CA GLY A 144 12.62 21.75 -38.02
C GLY A 144 14.04 22.28 -37.75
N PRO A 145 14.96 22.26 -38.74
CA PRO A 145 14.74 22.55 -40.17
C PRO A 145 14.69 21.34 -41.11
#